data_AF-A0AAU7SZR0-F1
#
_entry.id   AF-A0AAU7SZR0-F1
#
_cell.length_a   1.000
_cell.length_b   1.000
_cell.length_c   1.000
_cell.angle_alpha   90.00
_cell.angle_beta   90.00
_cell.angle_gamma   90.00
#
_symmetry.space_group_name_H-M   'P 1'
#
loop_
_entity.id
_entity.type
_entity.pdbx_description
1 polymer ?
#
loop_
_entity_poly.entity_id
_entity_poly.type
_entity_poly.pdbx_seq_one_letter_code
_entity_poly.pdbx_strand_id
1 'polypeptide(L)' 'MSLYDQINDEIVLMDAGEQKWIGADLELDAMVAVELMLQDLQEDKVIKIRRKNHEKHTGLKQIDRILVEKL' A
#
# COMPACT_ATOMS: atom_id res chain seq x y z
N MET A 1 -4.99 -11.15 -13.95
CA MET A 1 -5.44 -10.45 -12.74
C MET A 1 -4.88 -9.04 -12.78
N SER A 2 -5.63 -8.04 -12.33
CA SER A 2 -5.10 -6.68 -12.21
C SER A 2 -4.03 -6.63 -11.11
N LEU A 3 -3.16 -5.62 -11.13
CA LEU A 3 -2.20 -5.37 -10.07
C LEU A 3 -2.89 -5.14 -8.72
N TYR A 4 -4.02 -4.42 -8.73
CA TYR A 4 -4.79 -4.11 -7.53
C TYR A 4 -5.42 -5.36 -6.90
N ASP A 5 -5.92 -6.28 -7.73
CA ASP A 5 -6.48 -7.55 -7.25
C ASP A 5 -5.41 -8.38 -6.55
N GLN A 6 -4.18 -8.41 -7.09
CA GLN A 6 -3.06 -9.11 -6.48
C GLN A 6 -2.68 -8.52 -5.13
N ILE A 7 -2.56 -7.19 -5.05
CA ILE A 7 -2.27 -6.50 -3.78
C ILE A 7 -3.37 -6.76 -2.75
N ASN A 8 -4.64 -6.74 -3.20
CA ASN A 8 -5.79 -7.02 -2.34
C ASN A 8 -5.73 -8.44 -1.78
N ASP A 9 -5.55 -9.43 -2.65
CA ASP A 9 -5.47 -10.84 -2.28
C ASP A 9 -4.31 -11.07 -1.31
N GLU A 10 -3.15 -10.46 -1.56
CA GLU A 10 -2.02 -10.54 -0.63
C GLU A 10 -2.37 -9.97 0.74
N ILE A 11 -3.04 -8.81 0.83
CA ILE A 11 -3.44 -8.18 2.10
C ILE A 11 -4.51 -9.02 2.83
N VAL A 12 -5.42 -9.63 2.10
CA VAL A 12 -6.45 -10.50 2.68
C VAL A 12 -5.81 -11.77 3.26
N LEU A 13 -4.75 -12.28 2.63
CA LEU A 13 -4.03 -13.49 3.04
C LEU A 13 -2.99 -13.26 4.15
N MET A 14 -2.69 -12.00 4.53
CA MET A 14 -1.80 -11.70 5.65
C MET A 14 -2.35 -12.19 6.99
N ASP A 15 -1.47 -12.67 7.86
CA ASP A 15 -1.80 -12.96 9.25
C ASP A 15 -2.08 -11.67 10.04
N ALA A 16 -2.97 -11.74 11.03
CA ALA A 16 -3.28 -10.59 11.88
C ALA A 16 -2.03 -10.09 12.62
N GLY A 17 -1.77 -8.78 12.54
CA GLY A 17 -0.57 -8.15 13.07
C GLY A 17 0.67 -8.24 12.16
N GLU A 18 0.61 -8.95 11.03
CA GLU A 18 1.68 -8.96 10.03
C GLU A 18 1.82 -7.57 9.39
N GLN A 19 3.07 -7.17 9.12
CA GLN A 19 3.39 -5.90 8.47
C GLN A 19 4.04 -6.13 7.12
N LYS A 20 3.60 -5.38 6.11
CA LYS A 20 4.11 -5.50 4.75
C LYS A 20 4.25 -4.15 4.06
N TRP A 21 5.35 -3.97 3.33
CA TRP A 21 5.53 -2.82 2.45
C TRP A 21 4.83 -3.09 1.11
N ILE A 22 3.97 -2.17 0.71
CA ILE A 22 3.28 -2.16 -0.59
C ILE A 22 3.90 -1.05 -1.43
N GLY A 23 4.24 -1.32 -2.68
CA GLY A 23 4.71 -0.30 -3.62
C GLY A 23 6.20 -0.26 -3.94
N ALA A 24 7.03 -1.06 -3.26
CA ALA A 24 8.49 -1.01 -3.42
C ALA A 24 8.99 -1.24 -4.87
N ASP A 25 8.19 -1.96 -5.68
CA ASP A 25 8.50 -2.30 -7.07
C ASP A 25 7.47 -1.71 -8.05
N LEU A 26 6.66 -0.73 -7.62
CA LEU A 26 5.63 -0.10 -8.44
C LEU A 26 6.09 1.26 -8.99
N GLU A 27 5.57 1.62 -10.15
CA GLU A 27 5.74 2.97 -10.68
C GLU A 27 5.00 4.00 -9.82
N LEU A 28 5.58 5.21 -9.69
CA LEU A 28 5.04 6.26 -8.83
C LEU A 28 3.62 6.71 -9.21
N ASP A 29 3.28 6.65 -10.51
CA ASP A 29 1.92 6.96 -10.98
C ASP A 29 0.90 5.90 -10.52
N ALA A 30 1.31 4.61 -10.48
CA ALA A 30 0.47 3.54 -9.97
C ALA A 30 0.26 3.64 -8.45
N MET A 31 1.24 4.20 -7.72
CA MET A 31 1.18 4.34 -6.27
C MET A 31 0.05 5.25 -5.79
N VAL A 32 -0.42 6.20 -6.60
CA VAL A 32 -1.57 7.05 -6.24
C VAL A 32 -2.85 6.22 -6.14
N ALA A 33 -3.10 5.34 -7.10
CA ALA A 33 -4.27 4.47 -7.07
C ALA A 33 -4.18 3.40 -5.98
N VAL A 34 -2.97 2.85 -5.74
CA VAL A 34 -2.73 1.93 -4.62
C VAL A 34 -2.94 2.61 -3.28
N GLU A 35 -2.52 3.86 -3.12
CA GLU A 35 -2.77 4.62 -1.90
C GLU A 35 -4.26 4.76 -1.60
N LEU A 36 -5.08 5.11 -2.59
CA LEU A 36 -6.53 5.24 -2.43
C LEU A 36 -7.15 3.90 -2.01
N MET A 37 -6.78 2.81 -2.67
CA MET A 37 -7.24 1.46 -2.31
C MET A 37 -6.86 1.10 -0.86
N LEU A 38 -5.63 1.40 -0.43
CA LEU A 38 -5.20 1.10 0.94
C LEU A 38 -5.90 2.00 1.98
N GLN A 39 -6.33 3.21 1.59
CA GLN A 39 -7.17 4.05 2.43
C GLN A 39 -8.54 3.44 2.63
N ASP A 40 -9.19 2.96 1.55
CA ASP A 40 -10.48 2.28 1.63
C ASP A 40 -10.41 1.05 2.56
N LEU A 41 -9.38 0.21 2.40
CA LEU A 41 -9.16 -0.96 3.25
C LEU A 41 -8.91 -0.61 4.73
N GLN A 42 -8.31 0.56 4.99
CA GLN A 42 -8.14 1.06 6.35
C GLN A 42 -9.46 1.56 6.93
N GLU A 43 -10.29 2.25 6.15
CA GLU A 43 -11.63 2.67 6.56
C GLU A 43 -12.52 1.46 6.90
N ASP A 44 -12.42 0.40 6.10
CA ASP A 44 -13.07 -0.89 6.33
C ASP A 44 -12.47 -1.70 7.50
N LYS A 45 -11.43 -1.16 8.15
CA LYS A 45 -10.71 -1.80 9.27
C LYS A 45 -10.11 -3.16 8.91
N VAL A 46 -9.74 -3.36 7.65
CA VAL A 46 -9.02 -4.56 7.19
C VAL A 46 -7.53 -4.44 7.53
N ILE A 47 -6.99 -3.23 7.48
CA ILE A 47 -5.58 -2.92 7.77
C ILE A 47 -5.42 -1.61 8.54
N LYS A 48 -4.22 -1.35 9.05
CA LYS A 48 -3.74 -0.03 9.48
C LYS A 48 -2.59 0.41 8.61
N ILE A 49 -2.63 1.65 8.12
CA ILE A 49 -1.48 2.28 7.48
C ILE A 49 -0.53 2.76 8.58
N ARG A 50 0.68 2.20 8.63
CA ARG A 50 1.71 2.55 9.63
C ARG A 50 2.65 3.63 9.16
N ARG A 51 3.04 3.60 7.89
CA ARG A 51 4.03 4.53 7.34
C ARG A 51 3.83 4.75 5.85
N LYS A 52 4.02 5.99 5.41
CA LYS A 52 4.07 6.36 3.99
C LYS A 52 5.46 6.93 3.68
N ASN A 53 6.15 6.35 2.72
CA ASN A 53 7.44 6.85 2.23
C ASN A 53 7.23 7.57 0.90
N HIS A 54 7.99 8.63 0.69
CA HIS A 54 7.94 9.43 -0.52
C HIS A 54 9.24 9.25 -1.30
N GLU A 55 9.14 9.30 -2.62
CA GLU A 55 10.30 9.24 -3.52
C GLU A 55 11.26 10.39 -3.24
N LYS A 56 12.57 10.12 -3.30
CA LYS A 56 13.60 11.10 -2.94
C LYS A 56 14.43 11.59 -4.13
N HIS A 57 14.39 10.90 -5.26
CA HIS A 57 15.32 11.15 -6.36
C HIS A 57 14.85 12.23 -7.34
N THR A 58 13.54 12.38 -7.55
CA THR A 58 12.99 13.27 -8.58
C THR A 58 12.58 14.65 -8.03
N GLY A 59 12.62 14.84 -6.71
CA GLY A 59 12.10 16.04 -6.04
C GLY A 59 10.57 16.14 -6.00
N LEU A 60 9.86 15.21 -6.67
CA LEU A 60 8.42 15.07 -6.58
C LEU A 60 8.07 14.35 -5.27
N LYS A 61 7.17 14.92 -4.47
CA LYS A 61 6.71 14.32 -3.20
C LYS A 61 5.70 13.18 -3.42
N GLN A 62 5.89 12.36 -4.45
CA GLN A 62 5.05 11.21 -4.73
C GLN A 62 5.33 10.08 -3.72
N ILE A 63 4.31 9.30 -3.40
CA ILE A 63 4.42 8.13 -2.54
C ILE A 63 5.20 7.05 -3.31
N ASP A 64 6.27 6.52 -2.70
CA ASP A 64 7.04 5.37 -3.22
C ASP A 64 6.44 4.06 -2.69
N ARG A 65 6.17 4.01 -1.37
CA ARG A 65 5.70 2.79 -0.71
C ARG A 65 4.98 3.08 0.59
N ILE A 66 4.10 2.18 0.96
CA ILE A 66 3.26 2.27 2.15
C ILE A 66 3.43 0.99 2.98
N LEU A 67 3.75 1.15 4.27
CA LEU A 67 3.75 0.06 5.24
C LEU A 67 2.35 -0.10 5.80
N VAL A 68 1.78 -1.28 5.62
CA VAL A 68 0.49 -1.67 6.16
C VAL A 68 0.65 -2.76 7.20
N GLU A 69 -0.26 -2.80 8.16
CA GLU A 69 -0.39 -3.84 9.18
C GLU A 69 -1.78 -4.45 9.09
N LYS A 70 -1.87 -5.78 9.07
CA LYS A 70 -3.16 -6.48 9.08
C LYS A 70 -3.84 -6.36 10.45
N LEU A 71 -5.14 -6.08 10.44
CA LEU A 71 -5.97 -6.05 11.65
C LEU A 71 -6.61 -7.39 11.99
#